data_AF-A0A969T9P4-F1
#
_entry.id   AF-A0A969T9P4-F1
#
_cell.length_a   1.000
_cell.length_b   1.000
_cell.length_c   1.000
_cell.angle_alpha   90.00
_cell.angle_beta   90.00
_cell.angle_gamma   90.00
#
_symmetry.space_group_name_H-M   'P 1'
#
loop_
_entity.id
_entity.type
_entity.pdbx_description
1 polymer ?
#
loop_
_entity_poly.entity_id
_entity_poly.type
_entity_poly.pdbx_seq_one_letter_code
_entity_poly.pdbx_strand_id
1 'polypeptide(L)' 'MERLEFKSIVALIAIVAIIFGAAGMLYSFPSLFSAKIENIIGAGFPFLSGAVLISGGLISIAITTRKNIGE' A
#
# COMPACT_ATOMS: atom_id res chain seq x y z
N MET A 1 12.76 25.99 -7.45
CA MET A 1 11.31 25.78 -7.30
C MET A 1 11.03 24.37 -7.83
N GLU A 2 11.32 23.31 -7.06
CA GLU A 2 11.34 21.92 -7.60
C GLU A 2 11.12 20.82 -6.55
N ARG A 3 11.65 20.96 -5.32
CA ARG A 3 11.54 19.90 -4.29
C ARG A 3 10.15 19.74 -3.65
N LEU A 4 9.34 20.81 -3.60
CA LEU A 4 8.00 20.78 -3.01
C LEU A 4 7.01 20.03 -3.91
N GLU A 5 7.01 20.33 -5.21
CA GLU A 5 6.20 19.64 -6.22
C GLU A 5 6.51 18.13 -6.24
N PHE A 6 7.80 17.76 -6.21
CA PHE A 6 8.21 16.36 -6.19
C PHE A 6 7.70 15.60 -4.95
N LYS A 7 7.80 16.22 -3.75
CA LYS A 7 7.27 15.61 -2.52
C LYS A 7 5.75 15.44 -2.56
N SER A 8 5.02 16.41 -3.12
CA SER A 8 3.56 16.33 -3.30
C SER A 8 3.17 15.20 -4.25
N ILE A 9 3.89 15.03 -5.37
CA ILE A 9 3.67 13.93 -6.31
C ILE A 9 3.93 12.57 -5.64
N VAL A 10 5.06 12.44 -4.91
CA VAL A 10 5.39 11.21 -4.19
C VAL A 10 4.35 10.89 -3.11
N ALA A 11 3.88 11.88 -2.36
CA ALA A 11 2.83 11.70 -1.36
C ALA A 11 1.50 11.26 -2.01
N LEU A 12 1.12 11.85 -3.14
CA LEU A 12 -0.08 11.46 -3.88
C LEU A 12 0.01 10.00 -4.36
N ILE A 13 1.13 9.61 -4.97
CA ILE A 13 1.36 8.23 -5.42
C ILE A 13 1.32 7.27 -4.24
N ALA A 14 1.92 7.63 -3.09
CA ALA A 14 1.93 6.79 -1.91
C ALA A 14 0.51 6.59 -1.32
N ILE A 15 -0.31 7.64 -1.29
CA ILE A 15 -1.71 7.54 -0.86
C ILE A 15 -2.50 6.64 -1.81
N VAL A 16 -2.34 6.81 -3.12
CA VAL A 16 -2.99 5.94 -4.12
C VAL A 16 -2.56 4.48 -3.93
N ALA A 17 -1.26 4.22 -3.75
CA ALA A 17 -0.75 2.88 -3.50
C ALA A 17 -1.35 2.23 -2.24
N ILE A 18 -1.51 3.00 -1.15
CA ILE A 18 -2.15 2.51 0.08
C ILE A 18 -3.62 2.17 -0.17
N ILE A 19 -4.37 3.03 -0.86
CA ILE A 19 -5.80 2.80 -1.16
C ILE A 19 -5.98 1.55 -2.02
N PHE A 20 -5.20 1.43 -3.11
CA PHE A 20 -5.26 0.26 -3.99
C PHE A 20 -4.80 -1.02 -3.28
N GLY A 21 -3.77 -0.94 -2.45
CA GLY A 21 -3.32 -2.08 -1.66
C GLY A 21 -4.36 -2.55 -0.64
N ALA A 22 -5.03 -1.62 0.04
CA ALA A 22 -6.12 -1.92 0.96
C ALA A 22 -7.33 -2.52 0.23
N ALA A 23 -7.69 -1.97 -0.93
CA ALA A 23 -8.75 -2.53 -1.77
C ALA A 23 -8.43 -3.96 -2.24
N GLY A 24 -7.18 -4.22 -2.65
CA GLY A 24 -6.71 -5.57 -3.02
C GLY A 24 -6.83 -6.57 -1.87
N MET A 25 -6.47 -6.16 -0.64
CA MET A 25 -6.65 -7.00 0.55
C MET A 25 -8.13 -7.27 0.87
N LEU A 26 -8.98 -6.23 0.80
CA LEU A 26 -10.42 -6.36 1.05
C LEU A 26 -11.09 -7.27 0.01
N TYR A 27 -10.63 -7.23 -1.24
CA TYR A 27 -11.11 -8.14 -2.28
C TYR A 27 -10.77 -9.61 -1.98
N SER A 28 -9.61 -9.87 -1.36
CA SER A 28 -9.20 -11.23 -0.97
C SER A 28 -9.93 -11.81 0.26
N PHE A 29 -10.60 -10.99 1.08
CA PHE A 29 -11.28 -11.43 2.31
C PHE A 29 -12.26 -12.60 2.12
N PRO A 30 -13.25 -12.55 1.21
CA PRO A 30 -14.23 -13.64 1.07
C PRO A 30 -13.60 -14.96 0.61
N SER A 31 -12.54 -14.90 -0.20
CA SER A 31 -11.89 -16.09 -0.75
C SER A 31 -10.90 -16.74 0.22
N LEU A 32 -10.34 -15.98 1.18
CA LEU A 32 -9.50 -16.51 2.27
C LEU A 32 -10.25 -17.47 3.20
N PHE A 33 -11.56 -17.26 3.39
CA PHE A 33 -12.41 -18.12 4.24
C PHE A 33 -13.14 -19.21 3.45
N SER A 34 -12.78 -19.42 2.18
CA SER A 34 -13.42 -20.44 1.34
C SER A 34 -12.96 -21.85 1.72
N ALA A 35 -13.86 -22.83 1.70
CA ALA A 35 -13.52 -24.25 1.92
C ALA A 35 -12.76 -24.89 0.74
N LYS A 36 -12.59 -24.17 -0.38
CA LYS A 36 -11.86 -24.62 -1.57
C LYS A 36 -10.45 -24.02 -1.58
N ILE A 37 -9.43 -24.87 -1.53
CA ILE A 37 -8.01 -24.49 -1.57
C ILE A 37 -7.67 -23.61 -2.79
N GLU A 38 -8.30 -23.86 -3.94
CA GLU A 38 -8.11 -23.08 -5.17
C GLU A 38 -8.41 -21.59 -4.97
N ASN A 39 -9.48 -21.27 -4.23
CA ASN A 39 -9.86 -19.88 -3.92
C ASN A 39 -8.90 -19.25 -2.91
N ILE A 40 -8.35 -20.02 -1.97
CA ILE A 40 -7.38 -19.53 -0.97
C ILE A 40 -6.06 -19.15 -1.65
N ILE A 41 -5.55 -19.99 -2.55
CA ILE A 41 -4.31 -19.71 -3.30
C ILE A 41 -4.50 -18.50 -4.21
N GLY A 42 -5.63 -18.46 -4.93
CA GLY A 42 -5.98 -17.31 -5.78
C GLY A 42 -6.14 -16.00 -5.01
N ALA A 43 -6.56 -16.05 -3.74
CA ALA A 43 -6.69 -14.89 -2.87
C ALA A 43 -5.37 -14.46 -2.19
N GLY A 44 -4.42 -15.39 -2.01
CA GLY A 44 -3.13 -15.09 -1.38
C GLY A 44 -2.29 -14.09 -2.19
N PHE A 45 -2.33 -14.18 -3.52
CA PHE A 45 -1.59 -13.28 -4.40
C PHE A 45 -2.06 -11.81 -4.31
N PRO A 46 -3.36 -11.49 -4.45
CA PRO A 46 -3.86 -10.13 -4.25
C PRO A 46 -3.62 -9.64 -2.81
N PHE A 47 -3.78 -10.48 -1.80
CA PHE A 47 -3.49 -10.10 -0.41
C PHE A 47 -2.02 -9.70 -0.21
N LEU A 48 -1.08 -10.52 -0.70
CA LEU A 48 0.36 -10.25 -0.62
C LEU A 48 0.75 -8.98 -1.39
N SER A 49 0.24 -8.83 -2.62
CA SER A 49 0.50 -7.62 -3.42
C SER A 49 -0.04 -6.36 -2.72
N GLY A 50 -1.20 -6.46 -2.07
CA GLY A 50 -1.76 -5.39 -1.26
C GLY A 50 -0.87 -5.05 -0.06
N ALA A 51 -0.32 -6.07 0.62
CA ALA A 51 0.59 -5.87 1.76
C ALA A 51 1.86 -5.13 1.34
N VAL A 52 2.42 -5.51 0.20
CA VAL A 52 3.60 -4.83 -0.37
C VAL A 52 3.27 -3.39 -0.75
N LEU A 53 2.13 -3.13 -1.39
CA LEU A 53 1.74 -1.77 -1.78
C LEU A 53 1.48 -0.85 -0.57
N ILE A 54 0.76 -1.33 0.45
CA ILE A 54 0.51 -0.55 1.66
C ILE A 54 1.82 -0.27 2.39
N SER A 55 2.66 -1.29 2.61
CA SER A 55 3.93 -1.12 3.34
C SER A 55 4.87 -0.18 2.61
N GLY A 56 5.03 -0.31 1.29
CA GLY A 56 5.83 0.60 0.47
C GLY A 56 5.30 2.03 0.47
N GLY A 57 3.98 2.21 0.38
CA GLY A 57 3.34 3.53 0.46
C GLY A 57 3.54 4.20 1.82
N LEU A 58 3.36 3.45 2.92
CA LEU A 58 3.60 3.95 4.28
C LEU A 58 5.08 4.34 4.49
N ILE A 59 6.02 3.52 4.02
CA ILE A 59 7.45 3.83 4.08
C ILE A 59 7.75 5.11 3.30
N SER A 60 7.20 5.26 2.10
CA SER A 60 7.37 6.45 1.25
C SER A 60 6.86 7.72 1.94
N ILE A 61 5.68 7.66 2.57
CA ILE A 61 5.14 8.76 3.39
C ILE A 61 6.04 9.03 4.60
N ALA A 62 6.47 8.00 5.33
CA ALA A 62 7.31 8.16 6.52
C ALA A 62 8.67 8.83 6.19
N ILE A 63 9.27 8.48 5.05
CA ILE A 63 10.50 9.10 4.56
C ILE A 63 10.25 10.55 4.14
N THR A 64 9.17 10.79 3.39
CA THR A 64 8.86 12.13 2.83
C THR A 64 8.43 13.13 3.91
N THR A 65 7.74 12.65 4.94
CA THR A 65 7.19 13.44 6.05
C THR A 65 8.15 13.56 7.22
N ARG A 66 9.32 12.88 7.17
CA ARG A 66 10.35 13.03 8.21
C ARG A 66 10.82 14.49 8.25
N LYS A 67 10.25 15.26 9.18
CA LYS A 67 10.77 16.55 9.62
C LYS A 67 11.98 16.23 10.49
N ASN A 68 13.14 16.85 10.23
CA ASN A 68 14.28 16.79 11.14
C ASN A 68 13.83 17.39 12.48
N ILE A 69 13.45 16.53 13.42
CA ILE A 69 13.29 16.88 14.83
C ILE A 69 14.72 16.90 15.38
N GLY A 70 15.40 18.03 15.20
CA GLY A 70 16.82 18.17 15.53
C GLY A 70 17.48 19.43 14.96
N GLU A 71 16.76 20.56 14.93
CA GLU A 71 17.33 21.90 14.84
C GLU A 71 16.73 22.77 15.94
#